data_AF-A0A5K1DRN9-F1
#
_entry.id   AF-A0A5K1DRN9-F1
#
_cell.length_a   1.000
_cell.length_b   1.000
_cell.length_c   1.000
_cell.angle_alpha   90.00
_cell.angle_beta   90.00
_cell.angle_gamma   90.00
#
_symmetry.space_group_name_H-M   'P 1'
#
loop_
_entity.id
_entity.type
_entity.pdbx_description
1 polymer ?
#
loop_
_entity_poly.entity_id
_entity_poly.type
_entity_poly.pdbx_seq_one_letter_code
_entity_poly.pdbx_strand_id
1 'polypeptide(L)' 'ITWTRSMQRLYFLVERCYQMREPVLLVGETGSGKTTICQLLSNVLGSQLHILNCHRYTETSDFLG' A
#
# COMPACT_ATOMS: atom_id res chain seq x y z
N ILE A 1 5.01 -3.98 -16.24
CA ILE A 1 5.61 -3.93 -14.87
C ILE A 1 6.60 -5.08 -14.78
N THR A 2 7.87 -4.80 -14.51
CA THR A 2 8.89 -5.84 -14.33
C THR A 2 8.92 -6.27 -12.86
N TRP A 3 8.68 -7.55 -12.60
CA TRP A 3 8.64 -8.09 -11.25
C TRP A 3 10.03 -8.49 -10.78
N THR A 4 10.54 -7.80 -9.76
CA THR A 4 11.75 -8.24 -9.05
C THR A 4 11.37 -9.22 -7.94
N ARG A 5 12.34 -10.05 -7.50
CA ARG A 5 12.12 -10.97 -6.35
C ARG A 5 11.68 -10.21 -5.08
N SER A 6 12.24 -9.02 -4.86
CA SER A 6 11.87 -8.17 -3.73
C SER A 6 10.42 -7.70 -3.81
N MET A 7 9.94 -7.31 -5.00
CA MET A 7 8.54 -6.93 -5.22
C MET A 7 7.58 -8.10 -5.05
N GLN A 8 7.95 -9.30 -5.54
CA GLN A 8 7.16 -10.51 -5.32
C GLN A 8 7.00 -10.81 -3.83
N ARG A 9 8.11 -10.78 -3.07
CA ARG A 9 8.07 -11.01 -1.62
C ARG A 9 7.19 -9.98 -0.91
N LEU A 10 7.33 -8.71 -1.26
CA LEU A 10 6.53 -7.64 -0.67
C LEU A 10 5.04 -7.80 -1.00
N TYR A 11 4.70 -8.11 -2.25
CA TYR A 11 3.33 -8.35 -2.67
C TYR A 11 2.67 -9.46 -1.85
N PHE A 12 3.31 -10.64 -1.75
CA PHE A 12 2.75 -11.77 -1.00
C PHE A 12 2.57 -11.48 0.50
N LEU A 13 3.49 -10.72 1.10
CA LEU A 13 3.36 -10.33 2.51
C LEU A 13 2.16 -9.41 2.72
N VAL A 14 1.99 -8.40 1.85
CA VAL A 14 0.88 -7.45 1.98
C VAL A 14 -0.46 -8.09 1.64
N GLU A 15 -0.52 -8.94 0.62
CA GLU A 15 -1.71 -9.74 0.31
C GLU A 15 -2.12 -10.62 1.50
N ARG A 16 -1.17 -11.28 2.16
CA ARG A 16 -1.45 -12.11 3.34
C ARG A 16 -1.98 -11.28 4.51
N CYS A 17 -1.36 -10.14 4.84
CA CYS A 17 -1.86 -9.27 5.89
C CYS A 17 -3.27 -8.74 5.57
N TYR A 18 -3.53 -8.39 4.30
CA TYR A 18 -4.86 -7.99 3.86
C TYR A 18 -5.91 -9.09 4.09
N GLN A 19 -5.61 -10.34 3.71
CA GLN A 19 -6.49 -11.49 3.92
C GLN A 19 -6.77 -11.74 5.42
N MET A 20 -5.75 -11.55 6.27
CA MET A 20 -5.85 -11.71 7.72
C MET A 20 -6.46 -10.49 8.44
N ARG A 21 -6.75 -9.40 7.71
CA ARG A 21 -7.18 -8.11 8.27
C ARG A 21 -6.18 -7.53 9.29
N GLU A 22 -4.89 -7.75 9.03
CA GLU A 22 -3.80 -7.22 9.85
C GLU A 22 -3.34 -5.86 9.30
N PRO A 23 -3.27 -4.79 10.12
CA PRO A 23 -2.71 -3.51 9.70
C PRO A 23 -1.24 -3.63 9.26
N VAL A 24 -0.89 -2.97 8.15
CA VAL A 24 0.47 -3.03 7.58
C VAL A 24 1.13 -1.66 7.58
N LEU A 25 2.38 -1.60 8.05
CA LEU A 25 3.25 -0.44 7.90
C LEU A 25 4.44 -0.79 6.99
N LEU A 26 4.56 -0.08 5.86
CA LEU A 26 5.64 -0.29 4.90
C LEU A 26 6.73 0.78 5.06
N VAL A 27 7.95 0.37 5.38
CA VAL A 27 9.10 1.27 5.60
C VAL A 27 10.21 1.01 4.57
N GLY A 28 10.82 2.07 4.05
CA GLY A 28 11.96 2.01 3.13
C GLY A 28 12.06 3.26 2.24
N GLU A 29 13.07 3.32 1.37
CA GLU A 29 13.34 4.49 0.50
C GLU A 29 12.21 4.81 -0.50
N THR A 30 12.08 6.08 -0.88
CA THR A 30 11.18 6.49 -1.97
C THR A 30 11.56 5.79 -3.27
N GLY A 31 10.57 5.37 -4.06
CA GLY A 31 10.83 4.63 -5.30
C GLY A 31 11.05 3.12 -5.11
N SER A 32 11.05 2.59 -3.88
CA SER A 32 11.21 1.16 -3.61
C SER A 32 9.97 0.29 -3.94
N GLY A 33 8.97 0.84 -4.63
CA GLY A 33 7.77 0.11 -5.07
C GLY A 33 6.63 -0.05 -4.06
N LYS A 34 6.70 0.55 -2.86
CA LYS A 34 5.65 0.44 -1.82
C LYS A 34 4.26 0.86 -2.31
N THR A 35 4.14 2.04 -2.90
CA THR A 35 2.85 2.51 -3.43
C THR A 35 2.38 1.63 -4.60
N THR A 36 3.31 1.19 -5.44
CA THR A 36 3.03 0.36 -6.61
C THR A 36 2.43 -1.00 -6.21
N ILE A 37 2.91 -1.64 -5.13
CA ILE A 37 2.33 -2.93 -4.72
C ILE A 37 0.90 -2.79 -4.19
N CYS A 38 0.56 -1.68 -3.52
CA CYS A 38 -0.80 -1.44 -3.03
C CYS A 38 -1.78 -1.25 -4.20
N GLN A 39 -1.37 -0.47 -5.21
CA GLN A 39 -2.15 -0.28 -6.45
C GLN A 39 -2.33 -1.59 -7.22
N LEU A 40 -1.28 -2.40 -7.28
CA LEU A 40 -1.36 -3.69 -7.94
C LEU A 40 -2.32 -4.63 -7.18
N LEU A 41 -2.19 -4.72 -5.86
CA LEU A 41 -3.07 -5.56 -5.05
C LEU A 41 -4.54 -5.15 -5.20
N SER A 42 -4.86 -3.85 -5.19
CA SER A 42 -6.24 -3.38 -5.42
C SER A 42 -6.76 -3.77 -6.80
N ASN A 43 -5.93 -3.66 -7.84
CA ASN A 43 -6.29 -4.08 -9.19
C ASN A 43 -6.58 -5.59 -9.27
N VAL A 44 -5.77 -6.42 -8.60
CA VAL A 44 -5.97 -7.88 -8.55
C VAL A 44 -7.25 -8.23 -7.80
N LEU A 45 -7.53 -7.53 -6.70
CA LEU A 45 -8.73 -7.76 -5.88
C LEU A 45 -10.00 -7.14 -6.47
N GLY A 46 -9.88 -6.32 -7.52
CA GLY A 46 -11.00 -5.51 -8.03
C GLY A 46 -11.55 -4.52 -6.99
N SER A 47 -10.72 -4.12 -6.01
CA SER A 47 -11.12 -3.22 -4.93
C SER A 47 -10.69 -1.79 -5.21
N GLN A 48 -11.42 -0.83 -4.62
CA GLN A 48 -11.04 0.57 -4.67
C GLN A 48 -9.92 0.86 -3.67
N LEU A 49 -8.80 1.38 -4.16
CA LEU A 49 -7.71 1.88 -3.30
C LEU A 49 -7.91 3.36 -2.98
N HIS A 50 -8.20 3.66 -1.72
CA HIS A 50 -8.23 5.03 -1.22
C HIS A 50 -6.84 5.44 -0.75
N ILE A 51 -6.32 6.55 -1.28
CA ILE A 51 -5.00 7.08 -0.96
C ILE A 51 -5.18 8.43 -0.28
N LEU A 52 -4.60 8.59 0.90
CA LEU A 52 -4.49 9.85 1.60
C LEU A 52 -3.02 10.21 1.74
N ASN A 53 -2.62 11.34 1.16
CA ASN A 53 -1.25 11.84 1.25
C ASN A 53 -1.12 12.76 2.47
N CYS A 54 -0.46 12.27 3.51
CA CYS A 54 -0.21 13.07 4.70
C CYS A 54 1.02 13.98 4.52
N HIS A 55 0.92 15.18 5.06
CA HIS A 55 1.99 16.16 5.21
C HIS A 55 1.96 16.74 6.62
N ARG A 56 2.95 17.56 7.01
CA ARG A 56 3.08 18.06 8.39
C ARG A 56 1.85 18.82 8.90
N TYR A 57 1.09 19.43 8.00
CA TYR A 57 -0.11 20.22 8.32
C TYR A 57 -1.40 19.48 7.99
N THR A 58 -1.36 18.17 7.72
CA THR A 58 -2.59 17.37 7.57
C THR A 58 -3.36 17.39 8.87
N GLU A 59 -4.60 17.86 8.82
CA GLU A 59 -5.47 18.02 9.97
C GLU A 59 -6.35 16.78 10.16
N THR A 60 -6.89 16.58 11.36
CA THR A 60 -7.83 15.46 11.62
C THR A 60 -9.11 15.58 10.78
N SER A 61 -9.50 16.81 10.41
CA SER A 61 -10.59 17.11 9.48
C SER A 61 -10.38 16.48 8.09
N ASP A 62 -9.14 16.37 7.61
CA ASP A 62 -8.82 15.71 6.33
C ASP A 62 -9.12 14.20 6.35
N PHE A 63 -9.20 13.59 7.53
CA PHE A 63 -9.51 12.16 7.70
C PHE A 63 -11.01 11.89 7.89
N LEU A 64 -11.77 12.91 8.32
CA LEU A 64 -13.17 12.79 8.75
C LEU A 64 -14.18 13.23 7.70
N GLY A 65 -13.73 13.52 6.46
CA GLY A 65 -14.53 14.02 5.34
C GLY A 65 -15.98 13.55 5.32
#